data_AF-A0A1H7XJN8-F1
#
_entry.id   AF-A0A1H7XJN8-F1
#
_cell.length_a   1.000
_cell.length_b   1.000
_cell.length_c   1.000
_cell.angle_alpha   90.00
_cell.angle_beta   90.00
_cell.angle_gamma   90.00
#
_symmetry.space_group_name_H-M   'P 1'
#
loop_
_entity.id
_entity.type
_entity.pdbx_description
1 polymer ?
#
loop_
_entity_poly.entity_id
_entity_poly.type
_entity_poly.pdbx_seq_one_letter_code
_entity_poly.pdbx_strand_id
1 'polypeptide(L)'
;MMTFDQFRVGDYAVFDRTFSQDDFSAFSKLSGDTNPLHCDQAYATEHAADGALIVPLHLTLAPLSRVAGMIFPGEPSLYLGHEVKAIKTIRYGEPLRYSARIVSINQSHRILSLRVLALRGAEVVLDAVMQVQARSEAWASGPSDLIRHAAKGVALVTGASGGIGGAIALTLARNGWRLLLQDRGADRRREKLVEALNQIGADAQFVACDLSQPDDFGPLSTALDQADDLDLVVHTASPGVMASADQLVAVNFSALKRVADTAVAKMLARQHGSIVLLGSTAVRASPPDWEAYSGAKAMAMNLVDGIERRFASFGVRGYTLAPGYVATRFSDAYRSDSAPVLLPGEVADALIDLVSAREQPGNTVFLEPGSITRGKFGLHSGAIAPEKMGSPAPSPVVAPSQASSPAVVDAIAPLVRAVLRLPGNHDLRGGGLDQTSGWDSLKHIEIILAIETQLGLHFKSSEIEATHRYDDLVAMCAQRLTAGAHGS
;
A
#
# COMPACT_ATOMS: atom_id res chain seq x y z
N MET A 1 -11.38 33.72 4.06
CA MET A 1 -10.00 33.58 4.53
C MET A 1 -9.70 32.11 4.66
N MET A 2 -8.61 31.67 4.04
CA MET A 2 -8.07 30.32 4.21
C MET A 2 -7.22 30.29 5.48
N THR A 3 -7.19 29.17 6.19
CA THR A 3 -6.29 28.94 7.33
C THR A 3 -5.46 27.68 7.10
N PHE A 4 -4.27 27.64 7.68
CA PHE A 4 -3.37 26.50 7.54
C PHE A 4 -3.98 25.18 8.04
N ASP A 5 -4.84 25.23 9.07
CA ASP A 5 -5.52 24.06 9.64
C ASP A 5 -6.51 23.36 8.70
N GLN A 6 -6.82 23.95 7.54
CA GLN A 6 -7.71 23.34 6.55
C GLN A 6 -7.05 22.21 5.76
N PHE A 7 -5.71 22.19 5.70
CA PHE A 7 -4.97 21.11 5.04
C PHE A 7 -5.04 19.82 5.83
N ARG A 8 -5.21 18.70 5.12
CA ARG A 8 -5.23 17.36 5.70
C ARG A 8 -4.15 16.50 5.08
N VAL A 9 -3.61 15.59 5.88
CA VAL A 9 -2.73 14.54 5.35
C VAL A 9 -3.51 13.77 4.28
N GLY A 10 -2.88 13.63 3.11
CA GLY A 10 -3.48 12.99 1.96
C GLY A 10 -4.22 13.92 0.98
N ASP A 11 -4.40 15.20 1.30
CA ASP A 11 -4.82 16.16 0.28
C ASP A 11 -3.83 16.14 -0.89
N TYR A 12 -4.33 16.26 -2.11
CA TYR A 12 -3.52 16.10 -3.30
C TYR A 12 -3.94 17.05 -4.43
N ALA A 13 -3.04 17.25 -5.39
CA ALA A 13 -3.29 18.01 -6.60
C ALA A 13 -2.62 17.33 -7.79
N VAL A 14 -3.27 17.38 -8.96
CA VAL A 14 -2.80 16.77 -10.19
C VAL A 14 -2.86 17.78 -11.32
N PHE A 15 -1.83 17.83 -12.15
CA PHE A 15 -1.81 18.64 -13.37
C PHE A 15 -0.82 18.08 -14.39
N ASP A 16 -1.06 18.37 -15.66
CA ASP A 16 -0.23 17.86 -16.75
C ASP A 16 0.80 18.92 -17.21
N ARG A 17 1.98 18.46 -17.66
CA ARG A 17 3.04 19.29 -18.24
C ARG A 17 3.77 18.52 -19.34
N THR A 18 4.01 19.18 -20.46
CA THR A 18 4.88 18.72 -21.55
C THR A 18 6.05 19.69 -21.69
N PHE A 19 7.25 19.19 -21.93
CA PHE A 19 8.44 20.00 -22.14
C PHE A 19 8.79 20.08 -23.62
N SER A 20 9.12 21.27 -24.11
CA SER A 20 9.55 21.51 -25.49
C SER A 20 11.03 21.92 -25.57
N GLN A 21 11.57 21.96 -26.78
CA GLN A 21 12.90 22.54 -27.02
C GLN A 21 12.94 24.06 -26.79
N ASP A 22 11.80 24.74 -26.85
CA ASP A 22 11.70 26.15 -26.50
C ASP A 22 11.84 26.33 -24.98
N ASP A 23 11.23 25.45 -24.18
CA ASP A 23 11.42 25.41 -22.72
C ASP A 23 12.91 25.19 -22.40
N PHE A 24 13.57 24.27 -23.11
CA PHE A 24 15.01 24.05 -22.97
C PHE A 24 15.83 25.27 -23.37
N SER A 25 15.47 25.96 -24.45
CA SER A 25 16.17 27.16 -24.89
C SER A 25 16.10 28.28 -23.85
N ALA A 26 14.95 28.45 -23.19
CA ALA A 26 14.80 29.38 -22.07
C ALA A 26 15.62 28.93 -20.83
N PHE A 27 15.56 27.64 -20.50
CA PHE A 27 16.32 27.05 -19.40
C PHE A 27 17.84 27.18 -19.61
N SER A 28 18.33 26.92 -20.82
CA SER A 28 19.74 27.00 -21.19
C SER A 28 20.27 28.43 -21.05
N LYS A 29 19.49 29.44 -21.49
CA LYS A 29 19.84 30.86 -21.30
C LYS A 29 19.93 31.26 -19.83
N LEU A 30 19.06 30.70 -18.98
CA LEU A 30 19.02 31.01 -17.55
C LEU A 30 20.12 30.28 -16.76
N SER A 31 20.33 29.00 -17.05
CA SER A 31 21.20 28.11 -16.27
C SER A 31 22.63 28.03 -16.80
N GLY A 32 22.85 28.32 -18.09
CA GLY A 32 24.10 28.07 -18.79
C GLY A 32 24.29 26.61 -19.19
N ASP A 33 23.32 25.72 -18.96
CA ASP A 33 23.40 24.33 -19.40
C ASP A 33 23.20 24.24 -20.93
N THR A 34 24.27 23.91 -21.63
CA THR A 34 24.30 23.71 -23.08
C THR A 34 24.74 22.29 -23.44
N ASN A 35 24.51 21.31 -22.55
CA ASN A 35 24.92 19.93 -22.80
C ASN A 35 24.26 19.38 -24.09
N PRO A 36 25.04 18.87 -25.07
CA PRO A 36 24.51 18.35 -26.32
C PRO A 36 23.47 17.23 -26.17
N LEU A 37 23.45 16.48 -25.06
CA LEU A 37 22.40 15.49 -24.76
C LEU A 37 20.98 16.06 -24.78
N HIS A 38 20.83 17.37 -24.59
CA HIS A 38 19.55 18.05 -24.48
C HIS A 38 19.10 18.72 -25.78
N CYS A 39 20.02 19.02 -26.71
CA CYS A 39 19.74 19.82 -27.90
C CYS A 39 20.33 19.33 -29.23
N ASP A 40 21.30 18.41 -29.22
CA ASP A 40 21.93 17.87 -30.43
C ASP A 40 21.47 16.42 -30.66
N GLN A 41 20.66 16.22 -31.71
CA GLN A 41 20.12 14.92 -32.04
C GLN A 41 21.20 13.92 -32.48
N ALA A 42 22.27 14.37 -33.15
CA ALA A 42 23.36 13.49 -33.57
C ALA A 42 24.13 12.99 -32.34
N TYR A 43 24.45 13.90 -31.41
CA TYR A 43 25.11 13.55 -30.15
C TYR A 43 24.25 12.60 -29.31
N ALA A 44 22.95 12.89 -29.17
CA ALA A 44 22.04 12.02 -28.42
C ALA A 44 21.88 10.64 -29.07
N THR A 45 21.88 10.54 -30.41
CA THR A 45 21.82 9.25 -31.12
C THR A 45 22.99 8.33 -30.73
N GLU A 46 24.17 8.91 -30.52
CA GLU A 46 25.38 8.17 -30.15
C GLU A 46 25.48 7.88 -28.64
N HIS A 47 25.00 8.79 -27.78
CA HIS A 47 25.30 8.76 -26.34
C HIS A 47 24.10 8.45 -25.43
N ALA A 48 22.86 8.67 -25.88
CA ALA A 48 21.67 8.36 -25.10
C ALA A 48 21.27 6.89 -25.31
N ALA A 49 20.75 6.24 -24.26
CA ALA A 49 20.41 4.82 -24.27
C ALA A 49 19.43 4.38 -25.38
N ASP A 50 18.59 5.28 -25.86
CA ASP A 50 17.63 5.06 -26.96
C ASP A 50 17.82 6.05 -28.12
N GLY A 51 18.93 6.78 -28.13
CA GLY A 51 19.27 7.73 -29.18
C GLY A 51 18.45 9.03 -29.23
N ALA A 52 17.55 9.28 -28.29
CA ALA A 52 16.70 10.48 -28.30
C ALA A 52 17.23 11.59 -27.38
N LEU A 53 16.83 12.83 -27.67
CA LEU A 53 17.07 13.99 -26.81
C LEU A 53 16.42 13.80 -25.43
N ILE A 54 17.08 14.28 -24.39
CA ILE A 54 16.66 14.14 -22.99
C ILE A 54 16.30 15.50 -22.44
N VAL A 55 15.20 15.62 -21.70
CA VAL A 55 14.90 16.85 -20.95
C VAL A 55 15.82 16.93 -19.72
N PRO A 56 16.55 18.05 -19.49
CA PRO A 56 17.40 18.19 -18.31
C PRO A 56 16.61 18.01 -17.01
N LEU A 57 17.19 17.30 -16.04
CA LEU A 57 16.53 17.03 -14.75
C LEU A 57 16.03 18.30 -14.08
N HIS A 58 16.85 19.35 -14.00
CA HIS A 58 16.45 20.60 -13.34
C HIS A 58 15.27 21.31 -14.03
N LEU A 59 15.13 21.16 -15.35
CA LEU A 59 13.97 21.67 -16.07
C LEU A 59 12.70 20.89 -15.68
N THR A 60 12.80 19.58 -15.47
CA THR A 60 11.67 18.76 -15.00
C THR A 60 11.29 19.03 -13.54
N LEU A 61 12.14 19.71 -12.78
CA LEU A 61 11.84 20.16 -11.42
C LEU A 61 11.11 21.50 -11.34
N ALA A 62 11.04 22.27 -12.43
CA ALA A 62 10.34 23.56 -12.43
C ALA A 62 8.88 23.50 -11.90
N PRO A 63 8.08 22.44 -12.16
CA PRO A 63 6.75 22.27 -11.58
C PRO A 63 6.69 22.24 -10.05
N LEU A 64 7.76 21.84 -9.34
CA LEU A 64 7.76 21.85 -7.86
C LEU A 64 7.63 23.28 -7.33
N SER A 65 8.18 24.27 -8.04
CA SER A 65 8.00 25.69 -7.70
C SER A 65 6.52 26.10 -7.78
N ARG A 66 5.80 25.65 -8.82
CA ARG A 66 4.34 25.85 -8.93
C ARG A 66 3.60 25.17 -7.79
N VAL A 67 3.99 23.94 -7.43
CA VAL A 67 3.40 23.22 -6.30
C VAL A 67 3.54 24.03 -5.02
N ALA A 68 4.73 24.49 -4.66
CA ALA A 68 4.95 25.29 -3.46
C ALA A 68 4.23 26.65 -3.49
N GLY A 69 4.44 27.40 -4.58
CA GLY A 69 4.04 28.81 -4.68
C GLY A 69 2.55 29.01 -4.96
N MET A 70 1.91 28.08 -5.67
CA MET A 70 0.58 28.29 -6.25
C MET A 70 -0.45 27.23 -5.84
N ILE A 71 -0.03 26.13 -5.20
CA ILE A 71 -0.92 25.02 -4.84
C ILE A 71 -0.89 24.75 -3.33
N PHE A 72 0.25 24.30 -2.79
CA PHE A 72 0.41 23.88 -1.40
C PHE A 72 1.52 24.66 -0.69
N PRO A 73 1.20 25.50 0.31
CA PRO A 73 -0.14 26.03 0.64
C PRO A 73 -0.62 27.09 -0.36
N GLY A 74 0.21 27.47 -1.34
CA GLY A 74 0.00 28.64 -2.18
C GLY A 74 0.56 29.91 -1.53
N GLU A 75 0.13 31.08 -1.98
CA GLU A 75 0.52 32.35 -1.36
C GLU A 75 -0.09 32.47 0.05
N PRO A 76 0.67 32.71 1.13
CA PRO A 76 2.10 33.03 1.19
C PRO A 76 2.96 31.84 1.61
N SER A 77 3.73 31.26 0.69
CA SER A 77 4.61 30.11 0.97
C SER A 77 6.10 30.43 0.85
N LEU A 78 6.90 29.61 1.54
CA LEU A 78 8.35 29.54 1.37
C LEU A 78 8.73 28.09 1.09
N TYR A 79 9.43 27.86 -0.02
CA TYR A 79 9.99 26.56 -0.39
C TYR A 79 11.27 26.35 0.41
N LEU A 80 11.26 25.40 1.36
CA LEU A 80 12.39 25.15 2.27
C LEU A 80 13.46 24.23 1.68
N GLY A 81 13.06 23.19 0.96
CA GLY A 81 13.99 22.23 0.37
C GLY A 81 13.28 21.00 -0.20
N HIS A 82 14.02 20.21 -0.97
CA HIS A 82 13.54 18.96 -1.56
C HIS A 82 14.63 17.91 -1.70
N GLU A 83 14.20 16.67 -1.84
CA GLU A 83 14.99 15.54 -2.32
C GLU A 83 14.32 15.00 -3.59
N VAL A 84 15.12 14.62 -4.59
CA VAL A 84 14.63 14.19 -5.91
C VAL A 84 15.36 12.93 -6.33
N LYS A 85 14.59 11.96 -6.84
CA LYS A 85 15.07 10.78 -7.55
C LYS A 85 14.53 10.79 -8.98
N ALA A 86 15.44 10.92 -9.94
CA ALA A 86 15.14 10.64 -11.35
C ALA A 86 15.10 9.11 -11.54
N ILE A 87 13.92 8.55 -11.80
CA ILE A 87 13.73 7.11 -11.96
C ILE A 87 13.93 6.71 -13.42
N LYS A 88 13.38 7.51 -14.35
CA LYS A 88 13.47 7.28 -15.79
C LYS A 88 13.70 8.59 -16.54
N THR A 89 14.26 8.44 -17.73
CA THR A 89 14.47 9.54 -18.67
C THR A 89 13.13 10.11 -19.17
N ILE A 90 13.09 11.43 -19.31
CA ILE A 90 11.94 12.21 -19.80
C ILE A 90 12.29 12.76 -21.19
N ARG A 91 11.34 12.66 -22.14
CA ARG A 91 11.51 13.12 -23.53
C ARG A 91 10.76 14.42 -23.80
N TYR A 92 11.27 15.17 -24.76
CA TYR A 92 10.54 16.33 -25.28
C TYR A 92 9.26 15.89 -25.99
N GLY A 93 8.19 16.68 -25.85
CA GLY A 93 6.88 16.38 -26.43
C GLY A 93 6.08 15.30 -25.68
N GLU A 94 6.69 14.61 -24.71
CA GLU A 94 6.02 13.61 -23.90
C GLU A 94 5.14 14.28 -22.82
N PRO A 95 3.83 14.00 -22.77
CA PRO A 95 2.97 14.51 -21.71
C PRO A 95 3.25 13.78 -20.40
N LEU A 96 3.54 14.55 -19.35
CA LEU A 96 3.71 14.04 -17.99
C LEU A 96 2.60 14.55 -17.08
N ARG A 97 2.15 13.69 -16.19
CA ARG A 97 1.21 14.02 -15.13
C ARG A 97 1.95 14.20 -13.80
N TYR A 98 1.91 15.40 -13.24
CA TYR A 98 2.45 15.68 -11.91
C TYR A 98 1.37 15.45 -10.86
N SER A 99 1.73 14.75 -9.79
CA SER A 99 0.89 14.48 -8.63
C SER A 99 1.60 14.97 -7.38
N ALA A 100 1.05 15.94 -6.68
CA ALA A 100 1.55 16.41 -5.38
C ALA A 100 0.58 15.94 -4.29
N ARG A 101 1.08 15.32 -3.21
CA ARG A 101 0.28 14.85 -2.08
C ARG A 101 0.92 15.23 -0.75
N ILE A 102 0.10 15.72 0.20
CA ILE A 102 0.53 15.98 1.57
C ILE A 102 0.79 14.66 2.28
N VAL A 103 2.03 14.45 2.72
CA VAL A 103 2.47 13.26 3.46
C VAL A 103 2.43 13.50 4.96
N SER A 104 2.82 14.70 5.40
CA SER A 104 2.76 15.09 6.80
C SER A 104 2.58 16.59 6.96
N ILE A 105 2.02 17.00 8.10
CA ILE A 105 1.77 18.39 8.44
C ILE A 105 2.38 18.67 9.81
N ASN A 106 3.23 19.69 9.88
CA ASN A 106 3.70 20.27 11.13
C ASN A 106 2.92 21.58 11.38
N GLN A 107 1.94 21.52 12.28
CA GLN A 107 1.05 22.64 12.57
C GLN A 107 1.78 23.81 13.23
N SER A 108 2.66 23.55 14.21
CA SER A 108 3.35 24.61 14.97
C SER A 108 4.28 25.46 14.11
N HIS A 109 4.94 24.85 13.13
CA HIS A 109 5.81 25.55 12.19
C HIS A 109 5.13 25.88 10.85
N ARG A 110 3.87 25.46 10.67
CA ARG A 110 3.11 25.56 9.42
C ARG A 110 3.83 24.98 8.20
N ILE A 111 4.43 23.80 8.36
CA ILE A 111 5.17 23.12 7.30
C ILE A 111 4.34 21.96 6.75
N LEU A 112 4.20 21.92 5.43
CA LEU A 112 3.69 20.77 4.68
C LEU A 112 4.88 19.99 4.12
N SER A 113 4.93 18.69 4.39
CA SER A 113 5.77 17.77 3.65
C SER A 113 4.96 17.15 2.52
N LEU A 114 5.40 17.36 1.29
CA LEU A 114 4.72 16.93 0.08
C LEU A 114 5.55 15.86 -0.62
N ARG A 115 4.90 14.85 -1.18
CA ARG A 115 5.49 14.00 -2.20
C ARG A 115 4.97 14.39 -3.57
N VAL A 116 5.88 14.62 -4.50
CA VAL A 116 5.58 14.98 -5.88
C VAL A 116 6.10 13.88 -6.81
N LEU A 117 5.19 13.25 -7.54
CA LEU A 117 5.53 12.31 -8.61
C LEU A 117 5.34 12.97 -9.97
N ALA A 118 6.20 12.65 -10.94
CA ALA A 118 5.89 12.81 -12.36
C ALA A 118 5.64 11.44 -12.97
N LEU A 119 4.54 11.33 -13.72
CA LEU A 119 4.01 10.07 -14.23
C LEU A 119 3.93 10.10 -15.76
N ARG A 120 4.34 9.01 -16.41
CA ARG A 120 4.05 8.67 -17.81
C ARG A 120 3.11 7.47 -17.80
N GLY A 121 1.81 7.70 -17.90
CA GLY A 121 0.80 6.64 -17.73
C GLY A 121 0.92 5.99 -16.33
N ALA A 122 1.16 4.67 -16.30
CA ALA A 122 1.38 3.92 -15.06
C ALA A 122 2.86 3.83 -14.62
N GLU A 123 3.75 4.61 -15.23
CA GLU A 123 5.17 4.67 -14.88
C GLU A 123 5.48 5.91 -14.04
N VAL A 124 6.17 5.72 -12.92
CA VAL A 124 6.77 6.83 -12.16
C VAL A 124 8.13 7.13 -12.78
N VAL A 125 8.30 8.35 -13.32
CA VAL A 125 9.55 8.78 -13.95
C VAL A 125 10.38 9.68 -13.05
N LEU A 126 9.73 10.38 -12.11
CA LEU A 126 10.35 11.24 -11.11
C LEU A 126 9.62 11.08 -9.77
N ASP A 127 10.38 10.99 -8.70
CA ASP A 127 9.87 10.94 -7.33
C ASP A 127 10.61 12.00 -6.50
N ALA A 128 9.86 12.93 -5.91
CA ALA A 128 10.41 14.00 -5.11
C ALA A 128 9.67 14.14 -3.79
N VAL A 129 10.38 14.51 -2.74
CA VAL A 129 9.80 14.94 -1.47
C VAL A 129 10.23 16.38 -1.24
N MET A 130 9.31 17.25 -0.86
CA MET A 130 9.58 18.67 -0.66
C MET A 130 8.90 19.21 0.60
N GLN A 131 9.51 20.22 1.20
CA GLN A 131 8.96 20.92 2.37
C GLN A 131 8.62 22.35 2.01
N VAL A 132 7.40 22.76 2.36
CA VAL A 132 6.88 24.11 2.10
C VAL A 132 6.27 24.67 3.36
N GLN A 133 6.63 25.90 3.72
CA GLN A 133 6.15 26.59 4.90
C GLN A 133 5.13 27.68 4.53
N ALA A 134 3.97 27.70 5.20
CA ALA A 134 3.09 28.87 5.15
C ALA A 134 3.64 30.00 6.04
N ARG A 135 3.77 31.19 5.47
CA ARG A 135 4.33 32.38 6.15
C ARG A 135 3.32 33.12 7.01
N SER A 136 2.03 32.87 6.80
CA SER A 136 0.93 33.42 7.59
C SER A 136 0.02 32.30 8.06
N GLU A 137 -0.68 32.49 9.18
CA GLU A 137 -1.69 31.53 9.68
C GLU A 137 -2.97 31.55 8.85
N ALA A 138 -3.33 32.73 8.36
CA ALA A 138 -4.49 32.95 7.50
C ALA A 138 -4.12 33.90 6.36
N TRP A 139 -4.74 33.70 5.20
CA TRP A 139 -4.54 34.55 4.03
C TRP A 139 -5.82 34.70 3.19
N ALA A 140 -5.81 35.70 2.31
CA ALA A 140 -7.00 36.13 1.56
C ALA A 140 -7.26 35.27 0.32
N SER A 141 -6.22 34.81 -0.36
CA SER A 141 -6.33 33.87 -1.48
C SER A 141 -6.98 32.56 -1.02
N GLY A 142 -7.93 32.06 -1.80
CA GLY A 142 -8.49 30.73 -1.59
C GLY A 142 -7.47 29.63 -1.88
N PRO A 143 -7.72 28.39 -1.45
CA PRO A 143 -6.93 27.25 -1.89
C PRO A 143 -6.96 27.18 -3.42
N SER A 144 -5.88 26.66 -4.02
CA SER A 144 -5.89 26.34 -5.44
C SER A 144 -7.07 25.42 -5.76
N ASP A 145 -7.82 25.72 -6.84
CA ASP A 145 -8.89 24.86 -7.36
C ASP A 145 -8.39 23.47 -7.82
N LEU A 146 -7.07 23.25 -7.81
CA LEU A 146 -6.44 21.96 -8.07
C LEU A 146 -6.42 21.05 -6.83
N ILE A 147 -6.57 21.59 -5.62
CA ILE A 147 -6.53 20.78 -4.40
C ILE A 147 -7.79 19.92 -4.31
N ARG A 148 -7.59 18.65 -3.97
CA ARG A 148 -8.63 17.67 -3.68
C ARG A 148 -8.39 17.10 -2.29
N HIS A 149 -9.45 17.01 -1.50
CA HIS A 149 -9.36 16.43 -0.16
C HIS A 149 -9.30 14.90 -0.22
N ALA A 150 -8.56 14.31 0.72
CA ALA A 150 -8.59 12.86 0.90
C ALA A 150 -9.98 12.40 1.39
N ALA A 151 -10.65 11.59 0.59
CA ALA A 151 -11.92 10.94 0.92
C ALA A 151 -12.00 9.58 0.22
N LYS A 152 -12.90 8.70 0.67
CA LYS A 152 -13.20 7.45 -0.04
C LYS A 152 -13.85 7.78 -1.38
N GLY A 153 -13.24 7.31 -2.46
CA GLY A 153 -13.79 7.40 -3.80
C GLY A 153 -14.63 6.19 -4.16
N VAL A 154 -14.44 5.71 -5.39
CA VAL A 154 -15.20 4.57 -5.96
C VAL A 154 -14.50 3.24 -5.67
N ALA A 155 -15.29 2.22 -5.31
CA ALA A 155 -14.87 0.83 -5.25
C ALA A 155 -15.49 0.03 -6.40
N LEU A 156 -14.65 -0.54 -7.27
CA LEU A 156 -15.05 -1.53 -8.26
C LEU A 156 -15.11 -2.92 -7.62
N VAL A 157 -16.22 -3.65 -7.81
CA VAL A 157 -16.31 -5.08 -7.49
C VAL A 157 -16.67 -5.84 -8.76
N THR A 158 -15.79 -6.72 -9.23
CA THR A 158 -16.09 -7.64 -10.34
C THR A 158 -16.77 -8.90 -9.81
N GLY A 159 -17.69 -9.50 -10.57
CA GLY A 159 -18.48 -10.64 -10.10
C GLY A 159 -19.44 -10.30 -8.97
N ALA A 160 -19.94 -9.06 -8.93
CA ALA A 160 -20.69 -8.49 -7.82
C ALA A 160 -21.99 -9.25 -7.48
N SER A 161 -22.67 -9.86 -8.46
CA SER A 161 -23.87 -10.67 -8.21
C SER A 161 -23.58 -12.08 -7.66
N GLY A 162 -22.30 -12.45 -7.53
CA GLY A 162 -21.86 -13.68 -6.88
C GLY A 162 -22.05 -13.67 -5.35
N GLY A 163 -21.96 -14.83 -4.70
CA GLY A 163 -22.19 -14.93 -3.24
C GLY A 163 -21.22 -14.08 -2.42
N ILE A 164 -19.92 -14.15 -2.73
CA ILE A 164 -18.88 -13.36 -2.05
C ILE A 164 -18.91 -11.90 -2.54
N GLY A 165 -18.97 -11.69 -3.85
CA GLY A 165 -19.03 -10.34 -4.44
C GLY A 165 -20.19 -9.50 -3.91
N GLY A 166 -21.37 -10.09 -3.72
CA GLY A 166 -22.55 -9.39 -3.23
C GLY A 166 -22.43 -9.01 -1.75
N ALA A 167 -21.84 -9.89 -0.93
CA ALA A 167 -21.54 -9.60 0.47
C ALA A 167 -20.50 -8.48 0.60
N ILE A 168 -19.45 -8.50 -0.22
CA ILE A 168 -18.44 -7.43 -0.30
C ILE A 168 -19.08 -6.11 -0.74
N ALA A 169 -19.91 -6.12 -1.80
CA ALA A 169 -20.58 -4.91 -2.28
C ALA A 169 -21.47 -4.28 -1.19
N LEU A 170 -22.31 -5.07 -0.52
CA LEU A 170 -23.14 -4.59 0.59
C LEU A 170 -22.32 -4.03 1.76
N THR A 171 -21.23 -4.70 2.10
CA THR A 171 -20.35 -4.28 3.20
C THR A 171 -19.61 -2.99 2.85
N LEU A 172 -19.11 -2.84 1.62
CA LEU A 172 -18.51 -1.60 1.13
C LEU A 172 -19.52 -0.45 1.12
N ALA A 173 -20.75 -0.66 0.63
CA ALA A 173 -21.81 0.35 0.66
C ALA A 173 -22.09 0.83 2.09
N ARG A 174 -22.25 -0.09 3.06
CA ARG A 174 -22.44 0.26 4.48
C ARG A 174 -21.27 1.04 5.08
N ASN A 175 -20.08 0.87 4.51
CA ASN A 175 -18.87 1.59 4.89
C ASN A 175 -18.67 2.90 4.11
N GLY A 176 -19.69 3.37 3.39
CA GLY A 176 -19.71 4.68 2.73
C GLY A 176 -18.96 4.74 1.40
N TRP A 177 -18.71 3.60 0.76
CA TRP A 177 -18.12 3.56 -0.58
C TRP A 177 -19.18 3.79 -1.65
N ARG A 178 -18.82 4.57 -2.69
CA ARG A 178 -19.55 4.57 -3.95
C ARG A 178 -19.14 3.35 -4.76
N LEU A 179 -20.09 2.66 -5.37
CA LEU A 179 -19.84 1.35 -5.95
C LEU A 179 -19.95 1.37 -7.48
N LEU A 180 -18.94 0.78 -8.12
CA LEU A 180 -19.02 0.32 -9.49
C LEU A 180 -19.08 -1.21 -9.48
N LEU A 181 -20.19 -1.80 -9.91
CA LEU A 181 -20.46 -3.22 -9.74
C LEU A 181 -20.53 -3.91 -11.11
N GLN A 182 -19.61 -4.82 -11.37
CA GLN A 182 -19.61 -5.59 -12.61
C GLN A 182 -20.19 -6.99 -12.39
N ASP A 183 -21.05 -7.42 -13.30
CA ASP A 183 -21.47 -8.82 -13.49
C ASP A 183 -21.77 -9.13 -14.97
N ARG A 184 -22.17 -10.38 -15.27
CA ARG A 184 -22.48 -10.83 -16.64
C ARG A 184 -23.83 -10.36 -17.19
N GLY A 185 -24.63 -9.63 -16.40
CA GLY A 185 -25.97 -9.19 -16.80
C GLY A 185 -27.07 -9.47 -15.78
N ALA A 186 -28.30 -9.14 -16.16
CA ALA A 186 -29.47 -9.25 -15.30
C ALA A 186 -29.79 -10.72 -14.97
N ASP A 187 -29.62 -11.09 -13.70
CA ASP A 187 -30.14 -12.31 -13.13
C ASP A 187 -30.83 -12.04 -11.79
N ARG A 188 -31.52 -13.04 -11.26
CA ARG A 188 -32.22 -12.94 -9.97
C ARG A 188 -31.30 -12.58 -8.79
N ARG A 189 -29.99 -12.84 -8.88
CA ARG A 189 -29.03 -12.48 -7.81
C ARG A 189 -28.71 -10.99 -7.89
N ARG A 190 -28.49 -10.46 -9.10
CA ARG A 190 -28.34 -9.02 -9.33
C ARG A 190 -29.56 -8.26 -8.84
N GLU A 191 -30.77 -8.71 -9.17
CA GLU A 191 -32.02 -8.09 -8.70
C GLU A 191 -32.08 -8.00 -7.16
N LYS A 192 -31.76 -9.09 -6.47
CA LYS A 192 -31.71 -9.11 -5.00
C LYS A 192 -30.64 -8.18 -4.43
N LEU A 193 -29.47 -8.11 -5.07
CA LEU A 193 -28.40 -7.21 -4.64
C LEU A 193 -28.81 -5.75 -4.83
N VAL A 194 -29.44 -5.42 -5.96
CA VAL A 194 -30.01 -4.08 -6.22
C VAL A 194 -31.04 -3.70 -5.16
N GLU A 195 -31.97 -4.61 -4.85
CA GLU A 195 -32.96 -4.37 -3.79
C GLU A 195 -32.30 -4.08 -2.44
N ALA A 196 -31.31 -4.89 -2.04
CA ALA A 196 -30.61 -4.71 -0.77
C ALA A 196 -29.77 -3.42 -0.72
N LEU A 197 -29.14 -3.02 -1.83
CA LEU A 197 -28.39 -1.76 -1.95
C LEU A 197 -29.33 -0.54 -1.90
N ASN A 198 -30.49 -0.63 -2.55
CA ASN A 198 -31.51 0.44 -2.52
C ASN A 198 -32.09 0.62 -1.11
N GLN A 199 -32.32 -0.47 -0.38
CA GLN A 199 -32.83 -0.42 1.00
C GLN A 199 -31.91 0.35 1.95
N ILE A 200 -30.59 0.36 1.68
CA ILE A 200 -29.61 1.11 2.48
C ILE A 200 -29.21 2.45 1.83
N GLY A 201 -29.86 2.86 0.74
CA GLY A 201 -29.57 4.12 0.04
C GLY A 201 -28.17 4.19 -0.57
N ALA A 202 -27.60 3.05 -0.98
CA ALA A 202 -26.26 3.00 -1.54
C ALA A 202 -26.17 3.66 -2.92
N ASP A 203 -25.09 4.41 -3.16
CA ASP A 203 -24.71 4.88 -4.50
C ASP A 203 -23.97 3.76 -5.24
N ALA A 204 -24.67 3.06 -6.14
CA ALA A 204 -24.15 1.91 -6.86
C ALA A 204 -24.54 1.94 -8.34
N GLN A 205 -23.54 1.92 -9.22
CA GLN A 205 -23.71 1.76 -10.66
C GLN A 205 -23.36 0.33 -11.06
N PHE A 206 -24.24 -0.33 -11.81
CA PHE A 206 -23.96 -1.65 -12.36
C PHE A 206 -23.52 -1.59 -13.83
N VAL A 207 -22.54 -2.42 -14.17
CA VAL A 207 -22.04 -2.65 -15.54
C VAL A 207 -22.21 -4.12 -15.89
N ALA A 208 -22.99 -4.39 -16.94
CA ALA A 208 -23.13 -5.73 -17.49
C ALA A 208 -22.05 -5.98 -18.55
N CYS A 209 -21.18 -6.95 -18.31
CA CYS A 209 -20.25 -7.48 -19.30
C CYS A 209 -19.73 -8.86 -18.90
N ASP A 210 -19.43 -9.70 -19.88
CA ASP A 210 -18.81 -11.00 -19.72
C ASP A 210 -17.28 -10.91 -19.81
N LEU A 211 -16.62 -10.95 -18.64
CA LEU A 211 -15.16 -10.89 -18.55
C LEU A 211 -14.44 -12.06 -19.23
N SER A 212 -15.14 -13.13 -19.61
CA SER A 212 -14.55 -14.22 -20.41
C SER A 212 -14.40 -13.87 -21.89
N GLN A 213 -15.11 -12.83 -22.36
CA GLN A 213 -15.10 -12.37 -23.75
C GLN A 213 -14.32 -11.04 -23.84
N PRO A 214 -13.14 -11.00 -24.48
CA PRO A 214 -12.37 -9.76 -24.63
C PRO A 214 -13.16 -8.61 -25.27
N ASP A 215 -14.00 -8.93 -26.25
CA ASP A 215 -14.79 -7.95 -27.01
C ASP A 215 -15.93 -7.32 -26.19
N ASP A 216 -16.33 -7.95 -25.09
CA ASP A 216 -17.39 -7.46 -24.20
C ASP A 216 -16.83 -6.59 -23.05
N PHE A 217 -15.52 -6.35 -22.99
CA PHE A 217 -14.89 -5.55 -21.92
C PHE A 217 -15.18 -4.05 -22.04
N GLY A 218 -15.61 -3.57 -23.22
CA GLY A 218 -15.81 -2.16 -23.56
C GLY A 218 -16.61 -1.36 -22.51
N PRO A 219 -17.80 -1.80 -22.09
CA PRO A 219 -18.61 -1.09 -21.09
C PRO A 219 -17.89 -0.88 -19.75
N LEU A 220 -17.13 -1.88 -19.29
CA LEU A 220 -16.35 -1.75 -18.05
C LEU A 220 -15.17 -0.81 -18.22
N SER A 221 -14.50 -0.84 -19.39
CA SER A 221 -13.44 0.12 -19.72
C SER A 221 -13.96 1.55 -19.65
N THR A 222 -15.11 1.83 -20.29
CA THR A 222 -15.71 3.18 -20.27
C THR A 222 -16.06 3.62 -18.85
N ALA A 223 -16.62 2.73 -18.02
CA ALA A 223 -16.93 3.06 -16.64
C ALA A 223 -15.68 3.32 -15.78
N LEU A 224 -14.61 2.54 -15.99
CA LEU A 224 -13.31 2.76 -15.36
C LEU A 224 -12.69 4.10 -15.77
N ASP A 225 -12.79 4.47 -17.05
CA ASP A 225 -12.28 5.74 -17.57
C ASP A 225 -13.02 6.94 -16.95
N GLN A 226 -14.32 6.81 -16.68
CA GLN A 226 -15.14 7.83 -16.04
C GLN A 226 -14.95 7.93 -14.51
N ALA A 227 -14.45 6.87 -13.87
CA ALA A 227 -14.20 6.83 -12.43
C ALA A 227 -12.82 7.42 -12.07
N ASP A 228 -12.68 8.75 -12.11
CA ASP A 228 -11.40 9.43 -11.80
C ASP A 228 -10.92 9.23 -10.36
N ASP A 229 -11.83 8.98 -9.43
CA ASP A 229 -11.55 8.71 -8.02
C ASP A 229 -11.67 7.22 -7.66
N LEU A 230 -11.35 6.33 -8.61
CA LEU A 230 -11.24 4.89 -8.34
C LEU A 230 -10.15 4.63 -7.28
N ASP A 231 -10.57 4.19 -6.10
CA ASP A 231 -9.72 3.97 -4.93
C ASP A 231 -9.52 2.50 -4.61
N LEU A 232 -10.50 1.67 -4.95
CA LEU A 232 -10.48 0.25 -4.62
C LEU A 232 -10.96 -0.57 -5.82
N VAL A 233 -10.22 -1.60 -6.16
CA VAL A 233 -10.67 -2.66 -7.06
C VAL A 233 -10.70 -3.94 -6.25
N VAL A 234 -11.83 -4.63 -6.25
CA VAL A 234 -11.98 -5.97 -5.68
C VAL A 234 -12.37 -6.93 -6.79
N HIS A 235 -11.42 -7.77 -7.19
CA HIS A 235 -11.65 -8.75 -8.24
C HIS A 235 -12.15 -10.06 -7.64
N THR A 236 -13.47 -10.26 -7.66
CA THR A 236 -14.11 -11.50 -7.17
C THR A 236 -14.57 -12.42 -8.29
N ALA A 237 -14.65 -11.90 -9.52
CA ALA A 237 -15.09 -12.68 -10.67
C ALA A 237 -14.20 -13.91 -10.90
N SER A 238 -14.84 -15.07 -11.03
CA SER A 238 -14.18 -16.33 -11.35
C SER A 238 -15.17 -17.30 -12.00
N PRO A 239 -14.81 -18.00 -13.08
CA PRO A 239 -15.57 -19.15 -13.57
C PRO A 239 -15.52 -20.30 -12.56
N GLY A 240 -16.42 -21.28 -12.71
CA GLY A 240 -16.39 -22.52 -11.92
C GLY A 240 -15.04 -23.23 -12.00
N VAL A 241 -14.68 -24.00 -10.97
CA VAL A 241 -13.39 -24.69 -10.88
C VAL A 241 -13.10 -25.56 -12.11
N MET A 242 -14.13 -26.20 -12.66
CA MET A 242 -14.05 -27.11 -13.81
C MET A 242 -14.26 -26.42 -15.17
N ALA A 243 -14.24 -25.08 -15.22
CA ALA A 243 -14.28 -24.36 -16.48
C ALA A 243 -13.02 -24.63 -17.32
N SER A 244 -13.06 -24.33 -18.61
CA SER A 244 -11.88 -24.51 -19.46
C SER A 244 -10.72 -23.62 -18.99
N ALA A 245 -9.49 -24.07 -19.22
CA ALA A 245 -8.31 -23.27 -18.90
C ALA A 245 -8.38 -21.86 -19.52
N ASP A 246 -8.82 -21.75 -20.77
CA ASP A 246 -8.98 -20.47 -21.46
C ASP A 246 -9.95 -19.53 -20.72
N GLN A 247 -11.09 -20.02 -20.26
CA GLN A 247 -12.05 -19.23 -19.49
C GLN A 247 -11.47 -18.80 -18.13
N LEU A 248 -10.81 -19.73 -17.44
CA LEU A 248 -10.18 -19.48 -16.15
C LEU A 248 -9.10 -18.40 -16.25
N VAL A 249 -8.25 -18.46 -17.28
CA VAL A 249 -7.21 -17.46 -17.55
C VAL A 249 -7.83 -16.13 -17.98
N ALA A 250 -8.81 -16.15 -18.89
CA ALA A 250 -9.48 -14.95 -19.39
C ALA A 250 -10.05 -14.10 -18.24
N VAL A 251 -10.73 -14.72 -17.28
CA VAL A 251 -11.40 -13.99 -16.20
C VAL A 251 -10.49 -13.74 -15.00
N ASN A 252 -9.75 -14.73 -14.49
CA ASN A 252 -8.97 -14.55 -13.27
C ASN A 252 -7.72 -13.69 -13.52
N PHE A 253 -7.12 -13.77 -14.72
CA PHE A 253 -5.88 -13.06 -15.04
C PHE A 253 -6.08 -11.95 -16.06
N SER A 254 -6.52 -12.26 -17.29
CA SER A 254 -6.53 -11.29 -18.39
C SER A 254 -7.47 -10.11 -18.12
N ALA A 255 -8.68 -10.37 -17.61
CA ALA A 255 -9.62 -9.31 -17.22
C ALA A 255 -9.09 -8.47 -16.05
N LEU A 256 -8.55 -9.12 -15.00
CA LEU A 256 -7.91 -8.42 -13.88
C LEU A 256 -6.76 -7.53 -14.37
N LYS A 257 -5.93 -8.01 -15.29
CA LYS A 257 -4.83 -7.24 -15.87
C LYS A 257 -5.31 -5.98 -16.57
N ARG A 258 -6.36 -6.08 -17.41
CA ARG A 258 -6.98 -4.91 -18.08
C ARG A 258 -7.53 -3.89 -17.08
N VAL A 259 -8.21 -4.36 -16.04
CA VAL A 259 -8.71 -3.50 -14.96
C VAL A 259 -7.55 -2.83 -14.22
N ALA A 260 -6.51 -3.60 -13.86
CA ALA A 260 -5.35 -3.11 -13.12
C ALA A 260 -4.55 -2.08 -13.92
N ASP A 261 -4.36 -2.27 -15.22
CA ASP A 261 -3.62 -1.33 -16.07
C ASP A 261 -4.25 0.07 -16.07
N THR A 262 -5.59 0.14 -16.07
CA THR A 262 -6.34 1.39 -15.99
C THR A 262 -6.34 1.96 -14.57
N ALA A 263 -6.60 1.10 -13.57
CA ALA A 263 -6.71 1.50 -12.18
C ALA A 263 -5.39 2.02 -11.60
N VAL A 264 -4.26 1.36 -11.87
CA VAL A 264 -2.95 1.75 -11.32
C VAL A 264 -2.56 3.16 -11.75
N ALA A 265 -2.77 3.53 -13.01
CA ALA A 265 -2.45 4.89 -13.50
C ALA A 265 -3.24 5.97 -12.74
N LYS A 266 -4.55 5.75 -12.54
CA LYS A 266 -5.43 6.67 -11.77
C LYS A 266 -5.05 6.72 -10.29
N MET A 267 -4.80 5.57 -9.68
CA MET A 267 -4.38 5.47 -8.28
C MET A 267 -3.01 6.12 -8.03
N LEU A 268 -2.05 5.99 -8.95
CA LEU A 268 -0.74 6.65 -8.88
C LEU A 268 -0.88 8.17 -8.98
N ALA A 269 -1.75 8.68 -9.85
CA ALA A 269 -2.02 10.11 -9.94
C ALA A 269 -2.56 10.69 -8.62
N ARG A 270 -3.22 9.87 -7.80
CA ARG A 270 -3.74 10.25 -6.48
C ARG A 270 -2.79 9.83 -5.33
N GLN A 271 -1.73 9.09 -5.66
CA GLN A 271 -0.82 8.40 -4.72
C GLN A 271 -1.59 7.62 -3.64
N HIS A 272 -2.71 7.03 -4.04
CA HIS A 272 -3.62 6.32 -3.16
C HIS A 272 -4.47 5.34 -3.96
N GLY A 273 -4.56 4.11 -3.46
CA GLY A 273 -5.49 3.11 -3.97
C GLY A 273 -5.11 1.70 -3.57
N SER A 274 -5.99 0.74 -3.83
CA SER A 274 -5.75 -0.68 -3.56
C SER A 274 -6.43 -1.57 -4.60
N ILE A 275 -5.72 -2.61 -5.02
CA ILE A 275 -6.26 -3.68 -5.85
C ILE A 275 -6.24 -4.95 -5.01
N VAL A 276 -7.42 -5.50 -4.72
CA VAL A 276 -7.63 -6.71 -3.94
C VAL A 276 -8.11 -7.82 -4.87
N LEU A 277 -7.38 -8.92 -4.93
CA LEU A 277 -7.81 -10.14 -5.61
C LEU A 277 -8.41 -11.11 -4.60
N LEU A 278 -9.59 -11.66 -4.95
CA LEU A 278 -10.09 -12.87 -4.31
C LEU A 278 -9.35 -14.10 -4.87
N GLY A 279 -8.30 -14.49 -4.15
CA GLY A 279 -7.45 -15.65 -4.43
C GLY A 279 -8.10 -16.97 -4.03
N SER A 280 -7.28 -17.96 -3.71
CA SER A 280 -7.74 -19.24 -3.18
C SER A 280 -6.63 -19.95 -2.41
N THR A 281 -6.98 -20.64 -1.33
CA THR A 281 -6.01 -21.49 -0.60
C THR A 281 -5.59 -22.72 -1.41
N ALA A 282 -6.33 -23.10 -2.46
CA ALA A 282 -5.99 -24.19 -3.38
C ALA A 282 -4.63 -23.98 -4.09
N VAL A 283 -4.15 -22.73 -4.18
CA VAL A 283 -2.82 -22.44 -4.74
C VAL A 283 -1.68 -23.00 -3.85
N ARG A 284 -1.91 -23.20 -2.55
CA ARG A 284 -0.92 -23.78 -1.63
C ARG A 284 -0.82 -25.30 -1.74
N ALA A 285 -1.94 -25.94 -2.02
CA ALA A 285 -2.05 -27.38 -2.19
C ALA A 285 -3.20 -27.65 -3.17
N SER A 286 -2.86 -27.78 -4.46
CA SER A 286 -3.88 -27.98 -5.50
C SER A 286 -4.51 -29.35 -5.34
N PRO A 287 -5.84 -29.45 -5.19
CA PRO A 287 -6.53 -30.74 -5.30
C PRO A 287 -6.32 -31.36 -6.69
N PRO A 288 -6.43 -32.69 -6.82
CA PRO A 288 -6.49 -33.35 -8.12
C PRO A 288 -7.59 -32.74 -9.00
N ASP A 289 -7.31 -32.60 -10.30
CA ASP A 289 -8.22 -32.05 -11.33
C ASP A 289 -8.47 -30.53 -11.24
N TRP A 290 -7.80 -29.82 -10.31
CA TRP A 290 -7.93 -28.36 -10.14
C TRP A 290 -6.74 -27.58 -10.73
N GLU A 291 -5.86 -28.24 -11.46
CA GLU A 291 -4.57 -27.67 -11.88
C GLU A 291 -4.76 -26.41 -12.72
N ALA A 292 -5.76 -26.40 -13.63
CA ALA A 292 -6.09 -25.23 -14.44
C ALA A 292 -6.61 -24.06 -13.58
N TYR A 293 -7.47 -24.35 -12.59
CA TYR A 293 -8.01 -23.34 -11.68
C TYR A 293 -6.93 -22.77 -10.77
N SER A 294 -6.17 -23.64 -10.10
CA SER A 294 -5.05 -23.28 -9.23
C SER A 294 -3.99 -22.50 -10.01
N GLY A 295 -3.67 -22.92 -11.24
CA GLY A 295 -2.76 -22.21 -12.14
C GLY A 295 -3.24 -20.81 -12.48
N ALA A 296 -4.52 -20.64 -12.85
CA ALA A 296 -5.09 -19.33 -13.15
C ALA A 296 -5.13 -18.40 -11.93
N LYS A 297 -5.47 -18.91 -10.74
CA LYS A 297 -5.42 -18.15 -9.49
C LYS A 297 -3.98 -17.77 -9.11
N ALA A 298 -3.02 -18.67 -9.29
CA ALA A 298 -1.60 -18.38 -9.05
C ALA A 298 -1.06 -17.28 -9.97
N MET A 299 -1.46 -17.26 -11.25
CA MET A 299 -1.12 -16.16 -12.17
C MET A 299 -1.68 -14.82 -11.69
N ALA A 300 -2.95 -14.80 -11.27
CA ALA A 300 -3.59 -13.60 -10.75
C ALA A 300 -2.94 -13.10 -9.45
N MET A 301 -2.59 -14.00 -8.53
CA MET A 301 -1.91 -13.65 -7.28
C MET A 301 -0.51 -13.08 -7.53
N ASN A 302 0.24 -13.62 -8.50
CA ASN A 302 1.53 -13.07 -8.92
C ASN A 302 1.40 -11.66 -9.53
N LEU A 303 0.35 -11.41 -10.32
CA LEU A 303 0.09 -10.08 -10.86
C LEU A 303 -0.10 -9.04 -9.75
N VAL A 304 -0.92 -9.36 -8.76
CA VAL A 304 -1.22 -8.45 -7.64
C VAL A 304 -0.01 -8.27 -6.73
N ASP A 305 0.76 -9.32 -6.48
CA ASP A 305 2.03 -9.20 -5.76
C ASP A 305 3.04 -8.30 -6.50
N GLY A 306 3.08 -8.40 -7.84
CA GLY A 306 3.87 -7.50 -8.68
C GLY A 306 3.44 -6.04 -8.55
N ILE A 307 2.15 -5.76 -8.40
CA ILE A 307 1.63 -4.40 -8.15
C ILE A 307 2.11 -3.89 -6.80
N GLU A 308 2.00 -4.69 -5.74
CA GLU A 308 2.48 -4.33 -4.40
C GLU A 308 3.98 -3.98 -4.43
N ARG A 309 4.82 -4.88 -4.96
CA ARG A 309 6.28 -4.67 -4.99
C ARG A 309 6.69 -3.42 -5.79
N ARG A 310 5.95 -3.10 -6.85
CA ARG A 310 6.28 -1.98 -7.74
C ARG A 310 5.75 -0.65 -7.23
N PHE A 311 4.59 -0.63 -6.59
CA PHE A 311 3.84 0.60 -6.37
C PHE A 311 3.45 0.89 -4.92
N ALA A 312 3.70 -0.02 -3.98
CA ALA A 312 3.36 0.20 -2.57
C ALA A 312 4.06 1.43 -2.00
N SER A 313 5.33 1.63 -2.37
CA SER A 313 6.08 2.82 -1.98
C SER A 313 5.47 4.11 -2.51
N PHE A 314 4.66 4.09 -3.57
CA PHE A 314 3.97 5.25 -4.16
C PHE A 314 2.50 5.35 -3.72
N GLY A 315 2.09 4.57 -2.71
CA GLY A 315 0.75 4.63 -2.11
C GLY A 315 -0.30 3.76 -2.80
N VAL A 316 0.06 2.97 -3.81
CA VAL A 316 -0.84 2.03 -4.50
C VAL A 316 -0.52 0.60 -4.07
N ARG A 317 -1.51 -0.08 -3.50
CA ARG A 317 -1.32 -1.39 -2.85
C ARG A 317 -1.93 -2.53 -3.65
N GLY A 318 -1.29 -3.68 -3.62
CA GLY A 318 -1.78 -4.92 -4.21
C GLY A 318 -1.97 -5.98 -3.13
N TYR A 319 -3.21 -6.42 -2.90
CA TYR A 319 -3.53 -7.41 -1.88
C TYR A 319 -4.19 -8.66 -2.44
N THR A 320 -3.88 -9.80 -1.86
CA THR A 320 -4.63 -11.04 -2.09
C THR A 320 -5.38 -11.45 -0.83
N LEU A 321 -6.68 -11.65 -0.95
CA LEU A 321 -7.50 -12.34 0.04
C LEU A 321 -7.82 -13.73 -0.49
N ALA A 322 -7.22 -14.77 0.09
CA ALA A 322 -7.31 -16.14 -0.36
C ALA A 322 -8.12 -16.98 0.64
N PRO A 323 -9.45 -17.13 0.45
CA PRO A 323 -10.25 -17.99 1.30
C PRO A 323 -10.12 -19.48 0.93
N GLY A 324 -10.39 -20.33 1.91
CA GLY A 324 -10.78 -21.73 1.73
C GLY A 324 -12.22 -21.85 1.24
N TYR A 325 -12.94 -22.88 1.67
CA TYR A 325 -14.34 -23.04 1.28
C TYR A 325 -15.23 -21.95 1.88
N VAL A 326 -16.07 -21.34 1.05
CA VAL A 326 -17.01 -20.28 1.44
C VAL A 326 -18.42 -20.68 1.05
N ALA A 327 -19.36 -20.70 2.00
CA ALA A 327 -20.75 -21.15 1.87
C ALA A 327 -21.51 -20.46 0.73
N THR A 328 -21.31 -20.97 -0.48
CA THR A 328 -21.83 -20.46 -1.73
C THR A 328 -22.06 -21.62 -2.69
N ARG A 329 -22.95 -21.42 -3.66
CA ARG A 329 -23.18 -22.41 -4.74
C ARG A 329 -21.91 -22.83 -5.47
N PHE A 330 -20.90 -21.96 -5.51
CA PHE A 330 -19.61 -22.26 -6.13
C PHE A 330 -18.90 -23.41 -5.41
N SER A 331 -18.86 -23.41 -4.08
CA SER A 331 -18.15 -24.42 -3.29
C SER A 331 -18.94 -25.69 -3.02
N ASP A 332 -20.28 -25.65 -3.11
CA ASP A 332 -21.15 -26.77 -2.69
C ASP A 332 -20.88 -28.06 -3.48
N ALA A 333 -20.47 -27.96 -4.75
CA ALA A 333 -20.14 -29.12 -5.58
C ALA A 333 -18.77 -29.74 -5.26
N TYR A 334 -17.98 -29.12 -4.38
CA TYR A 334 -16.54 -29.37 -4.24
C TYR A 334 -16.09 -29.63 -2.80
N ARG A 335 -17.03 -29.70 -1.86
CA ARG A 335 -16.77 -29.95 -0.44
C ARG A 335 -17.68 -31.06 0.06
N SER A 336 -17.28 -31.74 1.14
CA SER A 336 -18.22 -32.59 1.87
C SER A 336 -19.20 -31.74 2.68
N ASP A 337 -20.38 -32.30 2.99
CA ASP A 337 -21.39 -31.62 3.81
C ASP A 337 -20.87 -31.26 5.21
N SER A 338 -19.90 -32.03 5.71
CA SER A 338 -19.24 -31.84 7.01
C SER A 338 -18.04 -30.89 6.99
N ALA A 339 -17.60 -30.42 5.82
CA ALA A 339 -16.45 -29.53 5.73
C ALA A 339 -16.77 -28.17 6.39
N PRO A 340 -15.90 -27.64 7.26
CA PRO A 340 -16.09 -26.30 7.80
C PRO A 340 -15.99 -25.28 6.66
N VAL A 341 -16.84 -24.26 6.69
CA VAL A 341 -16.94 -23.23 5.66
C VAL A 341 -16.97 -21.84 6.27
N LEU A 342 -16.39 -20.88 5.56
CA LEU A 342 -16.55 -19.46 5.83
C LEU A 342 -17.91 -18.98 5.32
N LEU A 343 -18.45 -17.95 5.93
CA LEU A 343 -19.57 -17.19 5.41
C LEU A 343 -19.07 -16.09 4.45
N PRO A 344 -19.84 -15.73 3.41
CA PRO A 344 -19.51 -14.60 2.55
C PRO A 344 -19.29 -13.28 3.32
N GLY A 345 -20.00 -13.09 4.44
CA GLY A 345 -19.82 -11.93 5.32
C GLY A 345 -18.44 -11.89 5.99
N GLU A 346 -17.93 -13.03 6.46
CA GLU A 346 -16.60 -13.10 7.08
C GLU A 346 -15.49 -12.71 6.09
N VAL A 347 -15.64 -13.10 4.81
CA VAL A 347 -14.71 -12.68 3.75
C VAL A 347 -14.82 -11.17 3.49
N ALA A 348 -16.03 -10.61 3.55
CA ALA A 348 -16.24 -9.17 3.37
C ALA A 348 -15.65 -8.34 4.53
N ASP A 349 -15.82 -8.80 5.77
CA ASP A 349 -15.25 -8.15 6.95
C ASP A 349 -13.71 -8.19 6.91
N ALA A 350 -13.13 -9.35 6.58
CA ALA A 350 -11.69 -9.49 6.41
C ALA A 350 -11.13 -8.57 5.29
N LEU A 351 -11.92 -8.31 4.24
CA LEU A 351 -11.55 -7.35 3.21
C LEU A 351 -11.53 -5.91 3.76
N ILE A 352 -12.52 -5.51 4.56
CA ILE A 352 -12.54 -4.18 5.19
C ILE A 352 -11.33 -4.00 6.10
N ASP A 353 -11.00 -5.01 6.90
CA ASP A 353 -9.83 -4.98 7.78
C ASP A 353 -8.53 -4.85 6.97
N LEU A 354 -8.41 -5.60 5.88
CA LEU A 354 -7.25 -5.57 5.00
C LEU A 354 -7.05 -4.21 4.33
N VAL A 355 -8.11 -3.57 3.83
CA VAL A 355 -8.00 -2.26 3.19
C VAL A 355 -7.89 -1.11 4.20
N SER A 356 -8.31 -1.31 5.45
CA SER A 356 -8.17 -0.31 6.52
C SER A 356 -6.79 -0.36 7.16
N ALA A 357 -6.23 -1.56 7.37
CA ALA A 357 -4.93 -1.78 7.99
C ALA A 357 -3.78 -1.76 6.97
N ARG A 358 -3.71 -0.71 6.14
CA ARG A 358 -2.80 -0.66 4.98
C ARG A 358 -1.34 -0.84 5.38
N GLU A 359 -0.91 -0.37 6.55
CA GLU A 359 0.50 -0.38 6.95
C GLU A 359 1.02 -1.74 7.44
N GLN A 360 0.15 -2.74 7.59
CA GLN A 360 0.57 -4.04 8.11
C GLN A 360 1.47 -4.82 7.12
N PRO A 361 2.46 -5.59 7.64
CA PRO A 361 3.33 -6.41 6.80
C PRO A 361 2.56 -7.58 6.17
N GLY A 362 2.95 -7.93 4.95
CA GLY A 362 2.32 -9.02 4.19
C GLY A 362 1.10 -8.55 3.41
N ASN A 363 1.09 -8.84 2.11
CA ASN A 363 0.03 -8.44 1.20
C ASN A 363 -0.94 -9.58 0.88
N THR A 364 -0.72 -10.77 1.43
CA THR A 364 -1.56 -11.96 1.20
C THR A 364 -2.14 -12.44 2.51
N VAL A 365 -3.46 -12.58 2.54
CA VAL A 365 -4.22 -13.09 3.69
C VAL A 365 -4.89 -14.39 3.29
N PHE A 366 -4.56 -15.47 3.98
CA PHE A 366 -5.27 -16.74 3.87
C PHE A 366 -6.36 -16.81 4.94
N LEU A 367 -7.59 -17.06 4.50
CA LEU A 367 -8.74 -17.23 5.39
C LEU A 367 -9.17 -18.69 5.39
N GLU A 368 -9.13 -19.31 6.55
CA GLU A 368 -9.71 -20.63 6.80
C GLU A 368 -10.68 -20.51 7.98
N PRO A 369 -11.67 -21.39 8.12
CA PRO A 369 -12.58 -21.37 9.27
C PRO A 369 -11.81 -21.34 10.60
N GLY A 370 -11.98 -20.26 11.38
CA GLY A 370 -11.31 -20.06 12.66
C GLY A 370 -9.82 -19.72 12.61
N SER A 371 -9.24 -19.44 11.43
CA SER A 371 -7.83 -19.09 11.28
C SER A 371 -7.60 -18.06 10.18
N ILE A 372 -6.86 -17.00 10.52
CA ILE A 372 -6.36 -16.00 9.56
C ILE A 372 -4.83 -16.08 9.58
N THR A 373 -4.21 -16.26 8.41
CA THR A 373 -2.75 -16.26 8.27
C THR A 373 -2.33 -15.19 7.27
N ARG A 374 -1.41 -14.31 7.67
CA ARG A 374 -0.85 -13.28 6.79
C ARG A 374 0.54 -13.69 6.28
N GLY A 375 0.89 -13.22 5.09
CA GLY A 375 2.19 -13.48 4.49
C GLY A 375 2.39 -12.77 3.16
N LYS A 376 3.39 -13.22 2.40
CA LYS A 376 3.67 -12.79 1.03
C LYS A 376 3.54 -13.98 0.08
N PHE A 377 3.01 -13.75 -1.11
CA PHE A 377 2.84 -14.80 -2.11
C PHE A 377 4.01 -14.87 -3.08
N GLY A 378 4.58 -16.07 -3.26
CA GLY A 378 5.72 -16.31 -4.16
C GLY A 378 6.89 -17.01 -3.46
N LEU A 379 7.89 -17.43 -4.24
CA LEU A 379 9.13 -18.00 -3.72
C LEU A 379 10.00 -16.88 -3.16
N HIS A 380 9.86 -16.62 -1.87
CA HIS A 380 10.70 -15.67 -1.15
C HIS A 380 11.84 -16.43 -0.49
N SER A 381 13.07 -15.93 -0.64
CA SER A 381 14.26 -16.47 0.05
C SER A 381 14.30 -16.14 1.56
N GLY A 382 13.21 -15.64 2.12
CA GLY A 382 13.04 -15.38 3.55
C GLY A 382 11.94 -16.27 4.13
N ALA A 383 12.19 -16.85 5.31
CA ALA A 383 11.23 -17.72 5.99
C ALA A 383 9.88 -17.01 6.19
N ILE A 384 8.81 -17.55 5.58
CA ILE A 384 7.44 -17.19 5.91
C ILE A 384 7.16 -17.81 7.28
N ALA A 385 7.23 -17.02 8.35
CA ALA A 385 6.69 -17.43 9.64
C ALA A 385 5.15 -17.40 9.54
N PRO A 386 4.45 -18.54 9.71
CA PRO A 386 3.00 -18.50 9.78
C PRO A 386 2.60 -17.90 11.12
N GLU A 387 2.08 -16.67 11.13
CA GLU A 387 1.31 -16.18 12.26
C GLU A 387 -0.02 -16.94 12.31
N LYS A 388 -0.15 -17.85 13.28
CA LYS A 388 -1.43 -18.36 13.73
C LYS A 388 -1.96 -17.42 14.81
N MET A 389 -2.98 -16.63 14.52
CA MET A 389 -3.85 -16.15 15.60
C MET A 389 -4.68 -17.34 16.09
N GLY A 390 -4.30 -17.91 17.23
CA GLY A 390 -5.07 -18.96 17.88
C GLY A 390 -6.30 -18.39 18.60
N SER A 391 -7.45 -19.04 18.44
CA SER A 391 -8.46 -19.03 19.49
C SER A 391 -7.83 -19.54 20.80
N PRO A 392 -8.25 -19.05 21.99
CA PRO A 392 -7.52 -19.31 23.23
C PRO A 392 -7.64 -20.79 23.61
N ALA A 393 -6.57 -21.54 23.35
CA ALA A 393 -6.36 -22.89 23.87
C ALA A 393 -5.54 -22.78 25.18
N PRO A 394 -5.78 -23.67 26.15
CA PRO A 394 -5.28 -23.53 27.51
C PRO A 394 -3.76 -23.51 27.53
N SER A 395 -3.21 -22.69 28.42
CA SER A 395 -1.78 -22.42 28.57
C SER A 395 -0.96 -23.71 28.54
N PRO A 396 0.03 -23.84 27.65
CA PRO A 396 1.02 -24.89 27.77
C PRO A 396 1.89 -24.58 28.99
N VAL A 397 2.04 -25.57 29.86
CA VAL A 397 3.04 -25.54 30.94
C VAL A 397 4.41 -25.46 30.27
N VAL A 398 5.01 -24.28 30.30
CA VAL A 398 6.37 -24.03 29.84
C VAL A 398 7.33 -24.70 30.82
N ALA A 399 8.13 -25.65 30.33
CA ALA A 399 9.32 -26.09 31.04
C ALA A 399 10.30 -24.90 31.13
N PRO A 400 10.92 -24.65 32.29
CA PRO A 400 11.60 -23.39 32.56
C PRO A 400 12.77 -23.16 31.60
N SER A 401 12.74 -22.01 30.91
CA SER A 401 13.88 -21.46 30.18
C SER A 401 15.03 -21.19 31.14
N GLN A 402 16.26 -21.45 30.70
CA GLN A 402 17.46 -21.15 31.47
C GLN A 402 17.43 -19.70 31.97
N ALA A 403 17.51 -19.53 33.29
CA ALA A 403 17.50 -18.24 33.92
C ALA A 403 18.70 -17.41 33.45
N SER A 404 18.43 -16.23 32.90
CA SER A 404 19.41 -15.17 32.67
C SER A 404 20.16 -14.89 33.97
N SER A 405 21.48 -14.73 33.93
CA SER A 405 22.28 -14.44 35.13
C SER A 405 21.76 -13.18 35.86
N PRO A 406 21.51 -13.22 37.18
CA PRO A 406 20.99 -12.07 37.95
C PRO A 406 21.78 -10.78 37.75
N ALA A 407 23.09 -10.90 37.53
CA ALA A 407 24.00 -9.77 37.33
C ALA A 407 23.67 -8.91 36.10
N VAL A 408 23.11 -9.49 35.03
CA VAL A 408 22.78 -8.76 33.79
C VAL A 408 21.46 -8.00 33.96
N VAL A 409 20.49 -8.62 34.64
CA VAL A 409 19.20 -7.97 34.96
C VAL A 409 19.43 -6.77 35.86
N ASP A 410 20.27 -6.92 36.89
CA ASP A 410 20.60 -5.86 37.85
C ASP A 410 21.34 -4.68 37.21
N ALA A 411 22.04 -4.90 36.10
CA ALA A 411 22.72 -3.84 35.36
C ALA A 411 21.80 -3.09 34.36
N ILE A 412 20.84 -3.78 33.74
CA ILE A 412 20.00 -3.20 32.67
C ILE A 412 18.72 -2.56 33.24
N ALA A 413 18.10 -3.16 34.25
CA ALA A 413 16.84 -2.67 34.81
C ALA A 413 16.90 -1.19 35.26
N PRO A 414 17.98 -0.72 35.93
CA PRO A 414 18.08 0.68 36.35
C PRO A 414 18.18 1.65 35.16
N LEU A 415 18.87 1.27 34.08
CA LEU A 415 19.03 2.10 32.88
C LEU A 415 17.68 2.31 32.16
N VAL A 416 16.94 1.21 31.99
CA VAL A 416 15.60 1.25 31.37
C VAL A 416 14.65 2.12 32.21
N ARG A 417 14.62 1.94 33.53
CA ARG A 417 13.79 2.77 34.42
C ARG A 417 14.20 4.24 34.36
N ALA A 418 15.50 4.54 34.29
CA ALA A 418 16.00 5.91 34.23
C ALA A 418 15.58 6.62 32.93
N VAL A 419 15.76 5.96 31.77
CA VAL A 419 15.39 6.54 30.46
C VAL A 419 13.88 6.76 30.35
N LEU A 420 13.08 5.84 30.87
CA LEU A 420 11.62 5.91 30.86
C LEU A 420 11.02 6.70 32.04
N ARG A 421 11.85 7.18 32.97
CA ARG A 421 11.43 7.86 34.20
C ARG A 421 10.43 7.04 35.04
N LEU A 422 10.62 5.73 35.11
CA LEU A 422 9.78 4.80 35.86
C LEU A 422 10.22 4.71 37.34
N PRO A 423 9.31 4.39 38.27
CA PRO A 423 9.66 4.11 39.66
C PRO A 423 10.72 3.01 39.80
N GLY A 424 11.60 3.12 40.81
CA GLY A 424 12.71 2.17 41.02
C GLY A 424 12.28 0.72 41.26
N ASN A 425 11.03 0.49 41.65
CA ASN A 425 10.43 -0.83 41.87
C ASN A 425 9.51 -1.28 40.73
N HIS A 426 9.43 -0.54 39.61
CA HIS A 426 8.58 -0.89 38.48
C HIS A 426 9.05 -2.22 37.85
N ASP A 427 8.15 -3.17 37.67
CA ASP A 427 8.44 -4.45 37.03
C ASP A 427 8.56 -4.26 35.52
N LEU A 428 9.69 -4.65 34.96
CA LEU A 428 9.98 -4.52 33.53
C LEU A 428 9.73 -5.83 32.75
N ARG A 429 9.50 -6.95 33.46
CA ARG A 429 9.32 -8.27 32.84
C ARG A 429 8.10 -8.27 31.92
N GLY A 430 8.26 -8.80 30.72
CA GLY A 430 7.21 -8.80 29.71
C GLY A 430 6.87 -7.42 29.11
N GLY A 431 7.49 -6.33 29.59
CA GLY A 431 7.36 -4.98 29.03
C GLY A 431 8.28 -4.75 27.82
N GLY A 432 8.06 -3.67 27.10
CA GLY A 432 8.77 -3.39 25.86
C GLY A 432 8.22 -2.19 25.08
N LEU A 433 8.73 -2.02 23.87
CA LEU A 433 8.28 -1.04 22.89
C LEU A 433 6.77 -1.15 22.68
N ASP A 434 6.07 -0.03 22.84
CA ASP A 434 4.60 0.11 22.77
C ASP A 434 3.80 -0.72 23.79
N GLN A 435 4.49 -1.41 24.72
CA GLN A 435 3.89 -2.23 25.78
C GLN A 435 4.05 -1.60 27.16
N THR A 436 5.12 -0.83 27.37
CA THR A 436 5.39 -0.09 28.60
C THR A 436 5.13 1.39 28.38
N SER A 437 4.44 2.04 29.31
CA SER A 437 4.13 3.47 29.21
C SER A 437 5.41 4.31 29.06
N GLY A 438 5.46 5.13 28.00
CA GLY A 438 6.62 5.97 27.68
C GLY A 438 7.75 5.26 26.93
N TRP A 439 7.61 3.96 26.62
CA TRP A 439 8.60 3.21 25.84
C TRP A 439 8.23 3.18 24.35
N ASP A 440 8.51 4.28 23.66
CA ASP A 440 8.36 4.42 22.20
C ASP A 440 9.69 4.16 21.44
N SER A 441 9.69 4.27 20.11
CA SER A 441 10.87 3.94 19.29
C SER A 441 12.07 4.83 19.59
N LEU A 442 11.84 6.11 19.95
CA LEU A 442 12.91 7.04 20.29
C LEU A 442 13.52 6.67 21.65
N LYS A 443 12.67 6.39 22.63
CA LYS A 443 13.09 5.94 23.96
C LYS A 443 13.76 4.59 23.92
N HIS A 444 13.37 3.72 23.00
CA HIS A 444 14.03 2.45 22.78
C HIS A 444 15.47 2.61 22.29
N ILE A 445 15.72 3.55 21.36
CA ILE A 445 17.08 3.91 20.92
C ILE A 445 17.89 4.52 22.08
N GLU A 446 17.30 5.41 22.88
CA GLU A 446 17.96 5.97 24.06
C GLU A 446 18.35 4.89 25.08
N ILE A 447 17.49 3.90 25.31
CA ILE A 447 17.77 2.75 26.18
C ILE A 447 18.97 1.96 25.64
N ILE A 448 18.99 1.67 24.34
CA ILE A 448 20.08 0.91 23.72
C ILE A 448 21.40 1.67 23.83
N LEU A 449 21.42 2.98 23.53
CA LEU A 449 22.61 3.81 23.67
C LEU A 449 23.10 3.89 25.12
N ALA A 450 22.19 3.94 26.09
CA ALA A 450 22.53 3.91 27.52
C ALA A 450 23.17 2.56 27.91
N ILE A 451 22.66 1.45 27.38
CA ILE A 451 23.22 0.11 27.58
C ILE A 451 24.61 0.00 26.93
N GLU A 452 24.77 0.44 25.67
CA GLU A 452 26.06 0.46 24.97
C GLU A 452 27.12 1.22 25.76
N THR A 453 26.76 2.41 26.24
CA THR A 453 27.65 3.28 27.01
C THR A 453 28.04 2.66 28.34
N GLN A 454 27.07 2.10 29.07
CA GLN A 454 27.30 1.59 30.43
C GLN A 454 27.99 0.21 30.45
N LEU A 455 27.70 -0.65 29.46
CA LEU A 455 28.20 -2.03 29.40
C LEU A 455 29.32 -2.22 28.38
N GLY A 456 29.70 -1.19 27.63
CA GLY A 456 30.74 -1.28 26.60
C GLY A 456 30.35 -2.19 25.43
N LEU A 457 29.05 -2.27 25.13
CA LEU A 457 28.51 -3.10 24.05
C LEU A 457 28.25 -2.25 22.81
N HIS A 458 28.11 -2.90 21.64
CA HIS A 458 27.67 -2.25 20.42
C HIS A 458 26.67 -3.09 19.62
N PHE A 459 25.48 -2.55 19.33
CA PHE A 459 24.38 -3.23 18.65
C PHE A 459 24.38 -2.89 17.16
N LYS A 460 24.19 -3.91 16.31
CA LYS A 460 23.92 -3.73 14.88
C LYS A 460 22.47 -3.34 14.66
N SER A 461 22.17 -2.67 13.54
CA SER A 461 20.80 -2.27 13.19
C SER A 461 19.79 -3.43 13.20
N SER A 462 20.19 -4.62 12.71
CA SER A 462 19.34 -5.81 12.71
C SER A 462 19.04 -6.37 14.11
N GLU A 463 19.88 -6.06 15.11
CA GLU A 463 19.72 -6.51 16.50
C GLU A 463 18.83 -5.54 17.28
N ILE A 464 18.92 -4.25 16.97
CA ILE A 464 18.01 -3.21 17.47
C ILE A 464 16.57 -3.54 17.03
N GLU A 465 16.38 -3.91 15.76
CA GLU A 465 15.07 -4.35 15.23
C GLU A 465 14.54 -5.66 15.87
N ALA A 466 15.41 -6.44 16.51
CA ALA A 466 15.04 -7.72 17.11
C ALA A 466 14.79 -7.63 18.63
N THR A 467 15.01 -6.47 19.28
CA THR A 467 14.98 -6.34 20.74
C THR A 467 13.86 -5.46 21.28
N HIS A 468 12.63 -5.69 20.82
CA HIS A 468 11.50 -4.86 21.21
C HIS A 468 11.02 -5.08 22.66
N ARG A 469 11.49 -6.12 23.37
CA ARG A 469 11.10 -6.38 24.77
C ARG A 469 12.29 -6.28 25.71
N TYR A 470 11.99 -5.96 26.97
CA TYR A 470 12.98 -5.93 28.05
C TYR A 470 13.71 -7.26 28.18
N ASP A 471 12.98 -8.38 28.11
CA ASP A 471 13.57 -9.71 28.25
C ASP A 471 14.51 -10.06 27.08
N ASP A 472 14.21 -9.57 25.87
CA ASP A 472 15.07 -9.74 24.69
C ASP A 472 16.37 -8.95 24.84
N LEU A 473 16.30 -7.70 25.34
CA LEU A 473 17.46 -6.88 25.66
C LEU A 473 18.36 -7.56 26.70
N VAL A 474 17.76 -8.11 27.76
CA VAL A 474 18.49 -8.84 28.82
C VAL A 474 19.18 -10.07 28.25
N ALA A 475 18.46 -10.89 27.48
CA ALA A 475 19.01 -12.11 26.90
C ALA A 475 20.18 -11.82 25.96
N MET A 476 20.05 -10.80 25.10
CA MET A 476 21.08 -10.45 24.13
C MET A 476 22.32 -9.83 24.79
N CYS A 477 22.15 -8.99 25.82
CA CYS A 477 23.28 -8.49 26.61
C CYS A 477 24.00 -9.63 27.34
N ALA A 478 23.26 -10.58 27.91
CA ALA A 478 23.84 -11.73 28.60
C ALA A 478 24.69 -12.59 27.65
N GLN A 479 24.20 -12.85 26.44
CA GLN A 479 24.92 -13.58 25.40
C GLN A 479 26.22 -12.87 24.99
N ARG A 480 26.23 -11.54 24.93
CA ARG A 480 27.42 -10.78 24.52
C ARG A 480 28.47 -10.65 25.62
N LEU A 481 28.04 -10.43 26.86
CA LEU A 481 28.95 -10.39 28.00
C LEU A 481 29.63 -11.75 28.23
N THR A 482 28.94 -12.86 27.91
CA THR A 482 29.55 -14.20 27.94
C THR A 482 30.46 -14.47 26.74
N ALA A 483 30.12 -14.00 25.54
CA ALA A 483 30.98 -14.14 24.36
C ALA A 483 32.28 -13.32 24.45
N GLY A 484 32.26 -12.14 25.09
CA GLY A 484 33.45 -11.31 25.32
C GLY A 484 34.45 -11.91 26.31
N ALA A 485 34.01 -12.77 27.23
CA ALA A 485 34.85 -13.41 28.24
C ALA A 485 35.65 -14.62 27.72
N HIS A 486 35.45 -15.05 26.47
CA HIS A 486 36.19 -16.16 25.84
C HIS A 486 37.14 -15.70 24.73
N GLY A 487 37.32 -14.39 24.55
CA GLY A 487 38.18 -13.78 23.53
C GLY A 487 39.21 -12.78 24.09
N SER A 488 39.58 -12.89 25.37
CA SER A 488 40.68 -12.12 25.98
C SER A 488 41.86 -13.00 26.37
#